data_AF-G2FJF1-F1
#
_entry.id   AF-G2FJF1-F1
#
_cell.length_a   1.000
_cell.length_b   1.000
_cell.length_c   1.000
_cell.angle_alpha   90.00
_cell.angle_beta   90.00
_cell.angle_gamma   90.00
#
_symmetry.space_group_name_H-M   'P 1'
#
loop_
_entity.id
_entity.type
_entity.pdbx_description
1 polymer ?
#
loop_
_entity_poly.entity_id
_entity_poly.type
_entity_poly.pdbx_seq_one_letter_code
_entity_poly.pdbx_strand_id
1 'polypeptide(L)'
;MFKLRREMLAVSDYLALEDAAGVAKWSERLAQHYRKIGEMVPEWQEELEADLISQLQQSAQQGNYEEAARSLRKLGLNCRSCHRDYRAVTAAIYRTPDFSQIHVEDSETLEEEPYRRVMERLTLLVNRIKIASEDERMQTALESLDNLRQRLDDLGQSCESCHKDNAPKSRILGTETEKSLAALEQAIKAGEQKKTGRHLGTLAVQGCARCHSVHRTLYDLKGAIAP
;
A
#
# COMPACT_ATOMS: atom_id res chain seq x y z
N MET A 1 -13.70 2.96 -9.53
CA MET A 1 -13.95 4.16 -8.69
C MET A 1 -13.71 5.51 -9.40
N PHE A 2 -12.56 5.79 -10.04
CA PHE A 2 -12.36 7.09 -10.74
C PHE A 2 -13.38 7.36 -11.87
N LYS A 3 -13.82 6.31 -12.58
CA LYS A 3 -14.89 6.39 -13.59
C LYS A 3 -16.21 6.84 -12.98
N LEU A 4 -16.69 6.14 -11.95
CA LEU A 4 -17.92 6.47 -11.21
C LEU A 4 -17.96 7.92 -10.74
N ARG A 5 -16.88 8.43 -10.12
CA ARG A 5 -16.82 9.83 -9.68
C ARG A 5 -16.98 10.81 -10.84
N ARG A 6 -16.34 10.53 -11.98
CA ARG A 6 -16.42 11.36 -13.19
C ARG A 6 -17.81 11.31 -13.80
N GLU A 7 -18.42 10.14 -13.82
CA GLU A 7 -19.77 9.93 -14.34
C GLU A 7 -20.82 10.62 -13.48
N MET A 8 -20.71 10.53 -12.15
CA MET A 8 -21.58 11.30 -11.25
C MET A 8 -21.45 12.81 -11.46
N LEU A 9 -20.22 13.32 -11.62
CA LEU A 9 -19.98 14.73 -11.93
C LEU A 9 -20.60 15.11 -13.28
N ALA A 10 -20.37 14.32 -14.33
CA ALA A 10 -20.91 14.57 -15.65
C ALA A 10 -22.45 14.60 -15.62
N VAL A 11 -23.10 13.63 -14.95
CA VAL A 11 -24.56 13.65 -14.80
C VAL A 11 -25.01 14.93 -14.09
N SER A 12 -24.32 15.35 -13.02
CA SER A 12 -24.63 16.60 -12.32
C SER A 12 -24.51 17.84 -13.23
N ASP A 13 -23.43 17.92 -14.00
CA ASP A 13 -23.16 19.06 -14.89
C ASP A 13 -24.20 19.13 -16.02
N TYR A 14 -24.53 18.00 -16.66
CA TYR A 14 -25.51 17.98 -17.75
C TYR A 14 -26.95 18.15 -17.26
N LEU A 15 -27.27 17.75 -16.02
CA LEU A 15 -28.55 18.08 -15.40
C LEU A 15 -28.70 19.59 -15.19
N ALA A 16 -27.63 20.28 -14.77
CA ALA A 16 -27.66 21.73 -14.59
C ALA A 16 -27.78 22.50 -15.92
N LEU A 17 -27.34 21.89 -17.03
CA LEU A 17 -27.47 22.42 -18.39
C LEU A 17 -28.76 21.98 -19.09
N GLU A 18 -29.55 21.10 -18.47
CA GLU A 18 -30.73 20.47 -19.07
C GLU A 18 -30.44 19.79 -20.44
N ASP A 19 -29.22 19.29 -20.62
CA ASP A 19 -28.78 18.59 -21.83
C ASP A 19 -29.20 17.13 -21.79
N ALA A 20 -30.35 16.83 -22.40
CA ALA A 20 -30.91 15.49 -22.46
C ALA A 20 -29.93 14.43 -22.99
N ALA A 21 -29.15 14.75 -24.03
CA ALA A 21 -28.21 13.80 -24.63
C ALA A 21 -27.04 13.52 -23.69
N GLY A 22 -26.53 14.55 -23.02
CA GLY A 22 -25.51 14.44 -21.99
C GLY A 22 -25.98 13.62 -20.79
N VAL A 23 -27.15 13.96 -20.24
CA VAL A 23 -27.73 13.27 -19.08
C VAL A 23 -27.98 11.78 -19.39
N ALA A 24 -28.59 11.45 -20.52
CA ALA A 24 -28.84 10.06 -20.92
C ALA A 24 -27.53 9.26 -21.06
N LYS A 25 -26.55 9.80 -21.79
CA LYS A 25 -25.26 9.14 -22.01
C LYS A 25 -24.51 8.84 -20.71
N TRP A 26 -24.46 9.81 -19.80
CA TRP A 26 -23.65 9.67 -18.58
C TRP A 26 -24.37 8.92 -17.47
N SER A 27 -25.71 8.99 -17.40
CA SER A 27 -26.50 8.16 -16.47
C SER A 27 -26.43 6.68 -16.84
N GLU A 28 -26.47 6.34 -18.13
CA GLU A 28 -26.27 4.96 -18.61
C GLU A 28 -24.90 4.41 -18.20
N ARG A 29 -23.83 5.18 -18.45
CA ARG A 29 -22.46 4.78 -18.08
C ARG A 29 -22.29 4.62 -16.57
N LEU A 30 -22.84 5.56 -15.80
CA LEU A 30 -22.83 5.48 -14.34
C LEU A 30 -23.51 4.20 -13.87
N ALA A 31 -24.69 3.89 -14.44
CA ALA A 31 -25.47 2.73 -14.07
C ALA A 31 -24.74 1.42 -14.40
N GLN A 32 -24.14 1.34 -15.59
CA GLN A 32 -23.32 0.20 -15.99
C GLN A 32 -22.16 -0.03 -15.02
N HIS A 33 -21.39 1.01 -14.69
CA HIS A 33 -20.23 0.84 -13.81
C HIS A 33 -20.60 0.64 -12.34
N TYR A 34 -21.73 1.17 -11.88
CA TYR A 34 -22.17 1.00 -10.50
C TYR A 34 -22.57 -0.46 -10.24
N ARG A 35 -23.33 -1.08 -11.16
CA ARG A 35 -23.73 -2.48 -11.07
C ARG A 35 -22.54 -3.45 -11.08
N LYS A 36 -21.47 -3.13 -11.81
CA LYS A 36 -20.23 -3.91 -11.82
C LYS A 36 -19.52 -4.02 -10.46
N ILE A 37 -19.84 -3.16 -9.48
CA ILE A 37 -19.26 -3.27 -8.14
C ILE A 37 -19.62 -4.63 -7.52
N GLY A 38 -20.90 -5.01 -7.60
CA GLY A 38 -21.38 -6.27 -7.03
C GLY A 38 -20.94 -7.50 -7.83
N GLU A 39 -20.69 -7.36 -9.13
CA GLU A 39 -20.06 -8.42 -9.92
C GLU A 39 -18.60 -8.68 -9.50
N MET A 40 -17.87 -7.62 -9.12
CA MET A 40 -16.47 -7.72 -8.71
C MET A 40 -16.31 -8.18 -7.26
N VAL A 41 -17.26 -7.82 -6.39
CA VAL A 41 -17.27 -8.17 -4.97
C VAL A 41 -18.71 -8.58 -4.62
N PRO A 42 -19.07 -9.85 -4.84
CA PRO A 42 -20.44 -10.36 -4.63
C PRO A 42 -21.01 -10.08 -3.24
N GLU A 43 -20.15 -10.06 -2.22
CA GLU A 43 -20.51 -9.77 -0.83
C GLU A 43 -21.07 -8.36 -0.64
N TRP A 44 -20.84 -7.45 -1.59
CA TRP A 44 -21.35 -6.08 -1.54
C TRP A 44 -22.60 -5.85 -2.36
N GLN A 45 -23.13 -6.88 -3.02
CA GLN A 45 -24.32 -6.76 -3.84
C GLN A 45 -25.50 -6.16 -3.06
N GLU A 46 -25.64 -6.53 -1.78
CA GLU A 46 -26.71 -6.05 -0.89
C GLU A 46 -26.51 -4.61 -0.39
N GLU A 47 -25.27 -4.09 -0.44
CA GLU A 47 -24.93 -2.71 -0.05
C GLU A 47 -25.18 -1.70 -1.19
N LEU A 48 -25.42 -2.21 -2.41
CA LEU A 48 -25.69 -1.39 -3.59
C LEU A 48 -27.18 -1.07 -3.70
N GLU A 49 -27.46 0.21 -3.90
CA GLU A 49 -28.82 0.73 -4.10
C GLU A 49 -29.21 0.60 -5.57
N ALA A 50 -29.47 -0.64 -6.01
CA ALA A 50 -29.83 -0.97 -7.39
C ALA A 50 -31.10 -0.22 -7.88
N ASP A 51 -32.02 0.08 -6.96
CA ASP A 51 -33.23 0.83 -7.27
C ASP A 51 -32.93 2.31 -7.52
N LEU A 52 -32.06 2.94 -6.71
CA LEU A 52 -31.69 4.35 -6.90
C LEU A 52 -31.00 4.60 -8.24
N ILE A 53 -30.12 3.68 -8.66
CA ILE A 53 -29.43 3.82 -9.94
C ILE A 53 -30.38 3.62 -11.13
N SER A 54 -31.35 2.71 -10.98
CA SER A 54 -32.37 2.48 -12.01
C SER A 54 -33.35 3.66 -12.09
N GLN A 55 -33.72 4.24 -10.95
CA GLN A 55 -34.54 5.44 -10.88
C GLN A 55 -33.85 6.66 -11.51
N LEU A 56 -32.54 6.82 -11.28
CA LEU A 56 -31.74 7.87 -11.93
C LEU A 56 -31.78 7.73 -13.45
N GLN A 57 -31.53 6.51 -13.96
CA GLN A 57 -31.50 6.21 -15.39
C GLN A 57 -32.87 6.44 -16.04
N GLN A 58 -33.95 6.00 -15.39
CA GLN A 58 -35.31 6.21 -15.89
C GLN A 58 -35.70 7.69 -15.93
N SER A 59 -35.40 8.44 -14.85
CA SER A 59 -35.70 9.87 -14.76
C SER A 59 -34.91 10.68 -15.80
N ALA A 60 -33.65 10.30 -16.04
CA ALA A 60 -32.81 10.85 -17.10
C ALA A 60 -33.43 10.65 -18.49
N GLN A 61 -33.92 9.44 -18.79
CA GLN A 61 -34.56 9.12 -20.08
C GLN A 61 -35.89 9.85 -20.29
N GLN A 62 -36.62 10.12 -19.21
CA GLN A 62 -37.91 10.83 -19.25
C GLN A 62 -37.77 12.36 -19.27
N GLY A 63 -36.55 12.90 -19.21
CA GLY A 63 -36.32 14.35 -19.11
C GLY A 63 -36.74 14.94 -17.75
N ASN A 64 -36.95 14.10 -16.73
CA ASN A 64 -37.29 14.55 -15.38
C ASN A 64 -36.02 14.91 -14.61
N TYR A 65 -35.48 16.09 -14.90
CA TYR A 65 -34.19 16.54 -14.36
C TYR A 65 -34.20 16.72 -12.83
N GLU A 66 -35.32 17.15 -12.25
CA GLU A 66 -35.45 17.27 -10.80
C GLU A 66 -35.32 15.90 -10.10
N GLU A 67 -36.03 14.89 -10.60
CA GLU A 67 -35.98 13.54 -10.03
C GLU A 67 -34.63 12.88 -10.27
N ALA A 68 -34.03 13.07 -11.45
CA ALA A 68 -32.68 12.61 -11.73
C ALA A 68 -31.67 13.26 -10.76
N ALA A 69 -31.77 14.57 -10.51
CA ALA A 69 -30.91 15.25 -9.56
C ALA A 69 -31.12 14.76 -8.12
N ARG A 70 -32.37 14.48 -7.70
CA ARG A 70 -32.67 13.86 -6.40
C ARG A 70 -32.05 12.47 -6.27
N SER A 71 -32.23 11.63 -7.28
CA SER A 71 -31.69 10.26 -7.32
C SER A 71 -30.16 10.26 -7.27
N LEU A 72 -29.51 11.13 -8.05
CA LEU A 72 -28.05 11.30 -8.02
C LEU A 72 -27.53 11.73 -6.64
N ARG A 73 -28.23 12.65 -5.95
CA ARG A 73 -27.86 13.07 -4.59
C ARG A 73 -27.97 11.92 -3.59
N LYS A 74 -29.05 11.13 -3.65
CA LYS A 74 -29.25 9.94 -2.80
C LYS A 74 -28.18 8.88 -3.06
N LEU A 75 -27.89 8.59 -4.33
CA LEU A 75 -26.81 7.68 -4.72
C LEU A 75 -25.46 8.16 -4.14
N GLY A 76 -25.19 9.47 -4.18
CA GLY A 76 -23.99 10.03 -3.56
C GLY A 76 -23.92 9.86 -2.04
N LEU A 77 -25.04 9.82 -1.33
CA LEU A 77 -25.10 9.50 0.10
C LEU A 77 -24.76 8.03 0.35
N ASN A 78 -25.33 7.11 -0.42
CA ASN A 78 -25.00 5.67 -0.34
C ASN A 78 -23.50 5.43 -0.60
N CYS A 79 -22.94 6.03 -1.66
CA CYS A 79 -21.50 5.97 -1.94
C CYS A 79 -20.65 6.44 -0.75
N ARG A 80 -21.06 7.50 -0.04
CA ARG A 80 -20.36 7.99 1.15
C ARG A 80 -20.51 7.04 2.34
N SER A 81 -21.67 6.43 2.52
CA SER A 81 -21.92 5.45 3.58
C SER A 81 -21.02 4.23 3.40
N CYS A 82 -21.10 3.58 2.24
CA CYS A 82 -20.26 2.43 1.90
C CYS A 82 -18.76 2.77 2.02
N HIS A 83 -18.33 3.94 1.57
CA HIS A 83 -16.93 4.36 1.73
C HIS A 83 -16.51 4.61 3.17
N ARG A 84 -17.40 5.10 4.04
CA ARG A 84 -17.09 5.29 5.45
C ARG A 84 -16.90 3.95 6.14
N ASP A 85 -17.74 2.99 5.80
CA ASP A 85 -17.85 1.74 6.53
C ASP A 85 -16.84 0.70 6.02
N TYR A 86 -16.62 0.62 4.69
CA TYR A 86 -15.86 -0.48 4.08
C TYR A 86 -14.54 -0.09 3.41
N ARG A 87 -14.31 1.19 3.07
CA ARG A 87 -13.14 1.59 2.24
C ARG A 87 -11.80 1.22 2.87
N ALA A 88 -11.65 1.40 4.17
CA ALA A 88 -10.39 1.13 4.88
C ALA A 88 -10.11 -0.38 4.96
N VAL A 89 -11.11 -1.16 5.37
CA VAL A 89 -11.03 -2.63 5.46
C VAL A 89 -10.75 -3.25 4.09
N THR A 90 -11.47 -2.81 3.06
CA THR A 90 -11.23 -3.24 1.67
C THR A 90 -9.80 -2.98 1.24
N ALA A 91 -9.29 -1.78 1.51
CA ALA A 91 -7.92 -1.42 1.13
C ALA A 91 -6.91 -2.34 1.82
N ALA A 92 -7.11 -2.65 3.10
CA ALA A 92 -6.24 -3.55 3.85
C ALA A 92 -6.32 -5.01 3.33
N ILE A 93 -7.52 -5.53 3.01
CA ILE A 93 -7.68 -6.92 2.54
C ILE A 93 -7.11 -7.10 1.13
N TYR A 94 -7.47 -6.20 0.20
CA TYR A 94 -7.24 -6.41 -1.22
C TYR A 94 -6.02 -5.70 -1.80
N ARG A 95 -5.44 -4.70 -1.11
CA ARG A 95 -4.21 -4.02 -1.59
C ARG A 95 -2.94 -4.49 -0.91
N THR A 96 -3.08 -5.35 0.10
CA THR A 96 -1.94 -5.89 0.82
C THR A 96 -1.48 -7.17 0.12
N PRO A 97 -0.22 -7.22 -0.36
CA PRO A 97 0.31 -8.41 -0.99
C PRO A 97 0.45 -9.55 0.01
N ASP A 98 0.43 -10.77 -0.50
CA ASP A 98 0.77 -11.95 0.29
C ASP A 98 2.28 -12.18 0.22
N PHE A 99 2.99 -11.84 1.29
CA PHE A 99 4.44 -12.04 1.39
C PHE A 99 4.85 -13.52 1.50
N SER A 100 3.92 -14.45 1.75
CA SER A 100 4.25 -15.87 1.86
C SER A 100 4.76 -16.48 0.54
N GLN A 101 4.41 -15.86 -0.59
CA GLN A 101 4.80 -16.29 -1.93
C GLN A 101 6.09 -15.62 -2.40
N ILE A 102 6.59 -14.62 -1.67
CA ILE A 102 7.80 -13.88 -2.05
C ILE A 102 9.04 -14.61 -1.53
N HIS A 103 9.96 -14.86 -2.47
CA HIS A 103 11.27 -15.41 -2.19
C HIS A 103 12.32 -14.34 -2.48
N VAL A 104 13.42 -14.41 -1.74
CA VAL A 104 14.56 -13.50 -1.86
C VAL A 104 15.77 -14.36 -2.19
N GLU A 105 16.37 -14.11 -3.35
CA GLU A 105 17.63 -14.72 -3.74
C GLU A 105 18.78 -14.07 -2.96
N ASP A 106 19.64 -14.88 -2.38
CA ASP A 106 20.93 -14.42 -1.82
C ASP A 106 21.91 -14.24 -2.97
N SER A 107 22.40 -13.02 -3.22
CA SER A 107 23.26 -12.78 -4.38
C SER A 107 24.69 -13.32 -4.25
N GLU A 108 25.09 -13.84 -3.08
CA GLU A 108 26.36 -14.57 -2.93
C GLU A 108 26.22 -16.07 -3.20
N THR A 109 25.15 -16.70 -2.71
CA THR A 109 24.96 -18.16 -2.80
C THR A 109 24.02 -18.59 -3.93
N LEU A 110 23.23 -17.67 -4.47
CA LEU A 110 22.13 -17.90 -5.43
C LEU A 110 21.01 -18.79 -4.87
N GLU A 111 20.96 -18.96 -3.54
CA GLU A 111 19.89 -19.70 -2.89
C GLU A 111 18.68 -18.79 -2.65
N GLU A 112 17.48 -19.31 -2.92
CA GLU A 112 16.24 -18.63 -2.61
C GLU A 112 15.81 -18.92 -1.16
N GLU A 113 15.51 -17.86 -0.42
CA GLU A 113 14.95 -17.94 0.93
C GLU A 113 13.56 -17.32 1.00
N PRO A 114 12.62 -17.88 1.80
CA PRO A 114 11.34 -17.24 2.06
C PRO A 114 11.53 -15.85 2.66
N TYR A 115 10.76 -14.86 2.21
CA TYR A 115 10.83 -13.46 2.68
C TYR A 115 10.86 -13.34 4.22
N ARG A 116 10.05 -14.15 4.92
CA ARG A 116 10.01 -14.19 6.38
C ARG A 116 11.36 -14.53 7.02
N ARG A 117 12.09 -15.51 6.48
CA ARG A 117 13.40 -15.91 7.02
C ARG A 117 14.43 -14.81 6.86
N VAL A 118 14.42 -14.11 5.73
CA VAL A 118 15.28 -12.94 5.51
C VAL A 118 14.99 -11.84 6.53
N MET A 119 13.71 -11.53 6.79
CA MET A 119 13.33 -10.54 7.81
C MET A 119 13.76 -10.92 9.23
N GLU A 120 13.68 -12.21 9.58
CA GLU A 120 14.21 -12.74 10.85
C GLU A 120 15.74 -12.57 10.92
N ARG A 121 16.45 -12.89 9.83
CA ARG A 121 17.92 -12.73 9.73
C ARG A 121 18.37 -11.27 9.86
N LEU A 122 17.67 -10.32 9.22
CA LEU A 122 17.96 -8.89 9.36
C LEU A 122 17.86 -8.43 10.82
N THR A 123 16.84 -8.91 11.55
CA THR A 123 16.68 -8.62 12.98
C THR A 123 17.85 -9.16 13.81
N LEU A 124 18.32 -10.37 13.50
CA LEU A 124 19.48 -10.96 14.16
C LEU A 124 20.75 -10.16 13.89
N LEU A 125 20.98 -9.72 12.66
CA LEU A 125 22.15 -8.94 12.28
C LEU A 125 22.19 -7.57 12.99
N VAL A 126 21.07 -6.84 13.03
CA VAL A 126 20.96 -5.57 13.78
C VAL A 126 21.31 -5.76 15.26
N ASN A 127 20.78 -6.81 15.90
CA ASN A 127 21.08 -7.10 17.30
C ASN A 127 22.54 -7.54 17.49
N ARG A 128 23.10 -8.32 16.55
CA ARG A 128 24.49 -8.75 16.62
C ARG A 128 25.46 -7.57 16.50
N ILE A 129 25.17 -6.59 15.63
CA ILE A 129 25.95 -5.34 15.55
C ILE A 129 25.94 -4.65 16.92
N LYS A 130 24.75 -4.44 17.51
CA LYS A 130 24.61 -3.78 18.81
C LYS A 130 25.42 -4.49 19.91
N ILE A 131 25.19 -5.78 20.09
CA ILE A 131 25.85 -6.59 21.12
C ILE A 131 27.37 -6.59 20.90
N ALA A 132 27.83 -6.83 19.67
CA ALA A 132 29.26 -6.87 19.38
C ALA A 132 29.94 -5.50 19.59
N SER A 133 29.27 -4.39 19.28
CA SER A 133 29.80 -3.05 19.54
C SER A 133 29.85 -2.71 21.03
N GLU A 134 28.85 -3.13 21.82
CA GLU A 134 28.83 -2.96 23.29
C GLU A 134 29.94 -3.81 23.95
N ASP A 135 30.19 -5.01 23.45
CA ASP A 135 31.23 -5.93 23.94
C ASP A 135 32.63 -5.66 23.34
N GLU A 136 32.81 -4.54 22.64
CA GLU A 136 34.07 -4.15 21.98
C GLU A 136 34.62 -5.14 20.92
N ARG A 137 33.76 -6.02 20.40
CA ARG A 137 34.07 -7.00 19.34
C ARG A 137 33.89 -6.39 17.95
N MET A 138 34.75 -5.43 17.60
CA MET A 138 34.61 -4.62 16.38
C MET A 138 34.58 -5.43 15.09
N GLN A 139 35.42 -6.46 14.97
CA GLN A 139 35.45 -7.32 13.78
C GLN A 139 34.10 -8.02 13.55
N THR A 140 33.51 -8.60 14.60
CA THR A 140 32.18 -9.23 14.54
C THR A 140 31.08 -8.21 14.22
N ALA A 141 31.19 -6.98 14.73
CA ALA A 141 30.24 -5.91 14.41
C ALA A 141 30.31 -5.51 12.93
N LEU A 142 31.52 -5.39 12.36
CA LEU A 142 31.73 -5.07 10.94
C LEU A 142 31.22 -6.20 10.03
N GLU A 143 31.58 -7.45 10.31
CA GLU A 143 31.08 -8.61 9.55
C GLU A 143 29.54 -8.68 9.58
N SER A 144 28.93 -8.37 10.73
CA SER A 144 27.47 -8.33 10.85
C SER A 144 26.85 -7.17 10.07
N LEU A 145 27.54 -6.04 9.97
CA LEU A 145 27.12 -4.89 9.16
C LEU A 145 27.22 -5.18 7.67
N ASP A 146 28.30 -5.83 7.22
CA ASP A 146 28.47 -6.21 5.81
C ASP A 146 27.37 -7.19 5.39
N ASN A 147 27.11 -8.20 6.22
CA ASN A 147 25.98 -9.12 6.04
C ASN A 147 24.63 -8.37 6.04
N LEU A 148 24.45 -7.36 6.89
CA LEU A 148 23.21 -6.58 6.92
C LEU A 148 23.02 -5.79 5.63
N ARG A 149 24.08 -5.12 5.14
CA ARG A 149 24.06 -4.36 3.89
C ARG A 149 23.68 -5.26 2.72
N GLN A 150 24.36 -6.40 2.61
CA GLN A 150 24.11 -7.39 1.57
C GLN A 150 22.66 -7.90 1.58
N ARG A 151 22.16 -8.34 2.75
CA ARG A 151 20.79 -8.86 2.84
C ARG A 151 19.72 -7.78 2.68
N LEU A 152 20.02 -6.51 2.94
CA LEU A 152 19.12 -5.39 2.61
C LEU A 152 19.04 -5.18 1.09
N ASP A 153 20.16 -5.29 0.38
CA ASP A 153 20.21 -5.17 -1.09
C ASP A 153 19.44 -6.31 -1.77
N ASP A 154 19.67 -7.56 -1.33
CA ASP A 154 18.93 -8.74 -1.79
C ASP A 154 17.43 -8.58 -1.54
N LEU A 155 17.05 -8.21 -0.30
CA LEU A 155 15.65 -7.94 0.04
C LEU A 155 15.07 -6.82 -0.85
N GLY A 156 15.88 -5.84 -1.21
CA GLY A 156 15.50 -4.76 -2.11
C GLY A 156 15.11 -5.23 -3.50
N GLN A 157 15.63 -6.36 -4.00
CA GLN A 157 15.21 -6.92 -5.30
C GLN A 157 13.77 -7.45 -5.26
N SER A 158 13.33 -7.97 -4.11
CA SER A 158 11.94 -8.45 -3.95
C SER A 158 10.87 -7.35 -4.08
N CYS A 159 11.27 -6.06 -4.10
CA CYS A 159 10.35 -4.97 -4.39
C CYS A 159 9.71 -5.09 -5.78
N GLU A 160 10.39 -5.69 -6.74
CA GLU A 160 9.91 -5.85 -8.13
C GLU A 160 8.75 -6.84 -8.23
N SER A 161 8.58 -7.73 -7.25
CA SER A 161 7.44 -8.65 -7.17
C SER A 161 6.10 -7.91 -7.00
N CYS A 162 6.12 -6.65 -6.54
CA CYS A 162 4.92 -5.85 -6.30
C CYS A 162 4.94 -4.46 -6.97
N HIS A 163 6.12 -3.90 -7.23
CA HIS A 163 6.30 -2.56 -7.79
C HIS A 163 6.87 -2.61 -9.20
N LYS A 164 6.28 -1.82 -10.11
CA LYS A 164 6.72 -1.74 -11.51
C LYS A 164 7.87 -0.76 -11.74
N ASP A 165 8.18 0.07 -10.75
CA ASP A 165 9.22 1.08 -10.82
C ASP A 165 10.09 1.03 -9.56
N ASN A 166 11.27 1.63 -9.67
CA ASN A 166 12.29 1.61 -8.62
C ASN A 166 12.08 2.69 -7.53
N ALA A 167 11.04 3.54 -7.64
CA ALA A 167 10.88 4.65 -6.71
C ALA A 167 10.62 4.20 -5.25
N PRO A 168 9.80 3.16 -4.97
CA PRO A 168 9.63 2.62 -3.63
C PRO A 168 10.93 2.10 -3.01
N LYS A 169 11.68 1.27 -3.75
CA LYS A 169 12.99 0.75 -3.31
C LYS A 169 13.94 1.90 -3.02
N SER A 170 14.08 2.85 -3.94
CA SER A 170 14.97 4.01 -3.77
C SER A 170 14.58 4.92 -2.59
N ARG A 171 13.28 5.00 -2.25
CA ARG A 171 12.82 5.79 -1.09
C ARG A 171 13.22 5.15 0.25
N ILE A 172 13.30 3.82 0.30
CA ILE A 172 13.56 3.08 1.55
C ILE A 172 15.01 2.62 1.67
N LEU A 173 15.59 2.10 0.60
CA LEU A 173 16.94 1.54 0.53
C LEU A 173 17.88 2.38 -0.36
N GLY A 174 17.52 3.64 -0.65
CA GLY A 174 18.37 4.52 -1.44
C GLY A 174 19.45 5.23 -0.63
N THR A 175 19.91 6.36 -1.18
CA THR A 175 21.07 7.12 -0.70
C THR A 175 21.10 7.42 0.80
N GLU A 176 19.96 7.72 1.43
CA GLU A 176 19.94 8.04 2.86
C GLU A 176 20.19 6.82 3.74
N THR A 177 19.71 5.64 3.33
CA THR A 177 19.98 4.38 4.03
C THR A 177 21.44 3.99 3.86
N GLU A 178 22.00 4.15 2.66
CA GLU A 178 23.43 3.93 2.40
C GLU A 178 24.33 4.85 3.22
N LYS A 179 24.00 6.15 3.32
CA LYS A 179 24.72 7.09 4.18
C LYS A 179 24.68 6.65 5.65
N SER A 180 23.54 6.15 6.12
CA SER A 180 23.40 5.64 7.49
C SER A 180 24.21 4.38 7.73
N LEU A 181 24.27 3.45 6.78
CA LEU A 181 25.12 2.26 6.82
C LEU A 181 26.61 2.65 6.84
N ALA A 182 27.02 3.59 6.00
CA ALA A 182 28.41 4.06 5.95
C ALA A 182 28.81 4.80 7.26
N ALA A 183 27.93 5.63 7.81
CA ALA A 183 28.18 6.31 9.08
C ALA A 183 28.27 5.33 10.26
N LEU A 184 27.44 4.28 10.25
CA LEU A 184 27.51 3.18 11.22
C LEU A 184 28.86 2.45 11.13
N GLU A 185 29.30 2.13 9.91
CA GLU A 185 30.60 1.48 9.66
C GLU A 185 31.77 2.31 10.21
N GLN A 186 31.77 3.62 9.95
CA GLN A 186 32.80 4.55 10.45
C GLN A 186 32.81 4.60 11.98
N ALA A 187 31.65 4.65 12.62
CA ALA A 187 31.54 4.69 14.08
C ALA A 187 32.04 3.38 14.73
N ILE A 188 31.77 2.23 14.11
CA ILE A 188 32.28 0.93 14.57
C ILE A 188 33.81 0.89 14.43
N LYS A 189 34.35 1.30 13.27
CA LYS A 189 35.81 1.35 13.04
C LYS A 189 36.54 2.28 14.02
N ALA A 190 35.90 3.36 14.43
CA ALA A 190 36.44 4.31 15.39
C ALA A 190 36.28 3.87 16.87
N GLY A 191 35.57 2.76 17.14
CA GLY A 191 35.25 2.32 18.50
C GLY A 191 34.29 3.25 19.25
N GLU A 192 33.56 4.12 18.54
CA GLU A 192 32.70 5.13 19.13
C GLU A 192 31.31 4.56 19.47
N GLN A 193 31.21 3.83 20.58
CA GLN A 193 29.99 3.10 20.99
C GLN A 193 28.72 3.97 20.97
N LYS A 194 28.78 5.19 21.52
CA LYS A 194 27.63 6.12 21.52
C LYS A 194 27.19 6.52 20.11
N LYS A 195 28.14 6.75 19.19
CA LYS A 195 27.80 7.08 17.79
C LYS A 195 27.26 5.85 17.06
N THR A 196 27.85 4.68 17.31
CA THR A 196 27.36 3.40 16.77
C THR A 196 25.89 3.17 17.12
N GLY A 197 25.52 3.28 18.40
CA GLY A 197 24.12 3.14 18.83
C GLY A 197 23.19 4.17 18.17
N ARG A 198 23.64 5.42 18.03
CA ARG A 198 22.87 6.48 17.34
C ARG A 198 22.67 6.19 15.85
N HIS A 199 23.71 5.75 15.14
CA HIS A 199 23.62 5.43 13.71
C HIS A 199 22.77 4.18 13.49
N LEU A 200 22.88 3.17 14.35
CA LEU A 200 22.02 1.99 14.31
C LEU A 200 20.54 2.35 14.52
N GLY A 201 20.25 3.24 15.47
CA GLY A 201 18.89 3.77 15.68
C GLY A 201 18.37 4.56 14.47
N THR A 202 19.23 5.37 13.85
CA THR A 202 18.89 6.09 12.61
C THR A 202 18.55 5.12 11.47
N LEU A 203 19.36 4.08 11.29
CA LEU A 203 19.13 3.02 10.29
C LEU A 203 17.80 2.30 10.54
N ALA A 204 17.49 1.96 11.79
CA ALA A 204 16.22 1.31 12.14
C ALA A 204 15.00 2.16 11.76
N VAL A 205 15.08 3.49 11.89
CA VAL A 205 14.01 4.41 11.48
C VAL A 205 13.96 4.58 9.96
N GLN A 206 15.11 4.74 9.31
CA GLN A 206 15.18 5.04 7.88
C GLN A 206 14.93 3.84 6.98
N GLY A 207 15.37 2.63 7.38
CA GLY A 207 15.12 1.39 6.66
C GLY A 207 13.90 0.66 7.21
N CYS A 208 14.03 0.07 8.41
CA CYS A 208 13.05 -0.88 8.94
C CYS A 208 11.66 -0.25 9.18
N ALA A 209 11.59 0.91 9.85
CA ALA A 209 10.29 1.54 10.14
C ALA A 209 9.58 2.04 8.87
N ARG A 210 10.31 2.47 7.84
CA ARG A 210 9.71 2.83 6.55
C ARG A 210 9.10 1.62 5.84
N CYS A 211 9.84 0.50 5.75
CA CYS A 211 9.29 -0.75 5.22
C CYS A 211 8.07 -1.21 6.02
N HIS A 212 8.18 -1.27 7.35
CA HIS A 212 7.14 -1.83 8.20
C HIS A 212 5.86 -0.98 8.23
N SER A 213 5.99 0.36 8.24
CA SER A 213 4.82 1.25 8.25
C SER A 213 3.97 1.14 6.98
N VAL A 214 4.58 0.79 5.85
CA VAL A 214 3.89 0.62 4.57
C VAL A 214 3.41 -0.82 4.38
N HIS A 215 4.26 -1.80 4.65
CA HIS A 215 4.00 -3.20 4.30
C HIS A 215 3.47 -4.02 5.48
N ARG A 216 4.22 -4.04 6.59
CA ARG A 216 3.93 -4.91 7.73
C ARG A 216 2.63 -4.52 8.43
N THR A 217 2.41 -3.23 8.69
CA THR A 217 1.19 -2.77 9.37
C THR A 217 -0.07 -3.21 8.63
N LEU A 218 -0.08 -3.07 7.30
CA LEU A 218 -1.22 -3.49 6.48
C LEU A 218 -1.35 -5.02 6.41
N TYR A 219 -0.24 -5.75 6.39
CA TYR A 219 -0.23 -7.22 6.43
C TYR A 219 -0.76 -7.77 7.75
N ASP A 220 -0.27 -7.26 8.87
CA ASP A 220 -0.73 -7.66 10.20
C ASP A 220 -2.21 -7.29 10.38
N LEU A 221 -2.63 -6.12 9.91
CA LEU A 221 -4.05 -5.70 9.92
C LEU A 221 -4.92 -6.63 9.07
N LYS A 222 -4.48 -6.98 7.85
CA LYS A 222 -5.18 -7.95 6.99
C LYS A 222 -5.37 -9.27 7.72
N GLY A 223 -4.33 -9.80 8.38
CA GLY A 223 -4.44 -11.04 9.16
C GLY A 223 -5.43 -10.97 10.33
N ALA A 224 -5.72 -9.77 10.85
CA ALA A 224 -6.66 -9.57 11.95
C ALA A 224 -8.11 -9.35 11.51
N ILE A 225 -8.36 -8.94 10.25
CA ILE A 225 -9.69 -8.54 9.76
C ILE A 225 -10.17 -9.32 8.54
N ALA A 226 -9.28 -10.04 7.86
CA ALA A 226 -9.69 -10.94 6.78
C ALA A 226 -10.48 -12.11 7.37
N PRO A 227 -11.56 -12.55 6.69
CA PRO A 227 -12.38 -13.68 7.13
C PRO A 227 -11.65 -15.02 7.09
#